data_AF-A0A0J6VUM3-F1
#
_entry.id   AF-A0A0J6VUM3-F1
#
_cell.length_a   1.000
_cell.length_b   1.000
_cell.length_c   1.000
_cell.angle_alpha   90.00
_cell.angle_beta   90.00
_cell.angle_gamma   90.00
#
_symmetry.space_group_name_H-M   'P 1'
#
loop_
_entity.id
_entity.type
_entity.pdbx_description
1 polymer ?
#
loop_
_entity_poly.entity_id
_entity_poly.type
_entity_poly.pdbx_seq_one_letter_code
_entity_poly.pdbx_strand_id
1 'polypeptide(L)'
;MAKYAVNEAAAARARELIEARQYVLDSDWGEVQPRAEVQNEYLERHGWDDYALWHLGLTEGAAEQTKARYAFVYGDFRRVHRSGLIACVYRASEWRHKAVELAAHELLQALDRTAGIC
;
A
#
# COMPACT_ATOMS: atom_id res chain seq x y z
N MET A 1 -7.10 -16.91 -10.56
CA MET A 1 -6.98 -15.49 -10.18
C MET A 1 -6.60 -15.46 -8.71
N ALA A 2 -5.54 -14.76 -8.32
CA ALA A 2 -5.21 -14.64 -6.90
C ALA A 2 -6.35 -13.92 -6.19
N LYS A 3 -6.74 -14.38 -5.00
CA LYS A 3 -7.76 -13.71 -4.17
C LYS A 3 -7.04 -12.98 -3.05
N TYR A 4 -7.38 -11.71 -2.87
CA TYR A 4 -6.76 -10.87 -1.85
C TYR A 4 -7.78 -10.50 -0.78
N ALA A 5 -7.41 -10.68 0.48
CA ALA A 5 -8.07 -10.08 1.62
C ALA A 5 -7.46 -8.71 1.93
N VAL A 6 -8.24 -7.80 2.50
CA VAL A 6 -7.74 -6.50 2.95
C VAL A 6 -6.84 -6.70 4.17
N ASN A 7 -5.67 -6.06 4.14
CA ASN A 7 -4.79 -5.97 5.29
C ASN A 7 -5.21 -4.76 6.16
N GLU A 8 -6.07 -5.00 7.15
CA GLU A 8 -6.57 -3.95 8.04
C GLU A 8 -5.45 -3.23 8.80
N ALA A 9 -4.38 -3.96 9.17
CA ALA A 9 -3.24 -3.36 9.85
C ALA A 9 -2.47 -2.39 8.93
N ALA A 10 -2.31 -2.75 7.66
CA ALA A 10 -1.71 -1.84 6.66
C ALA A 10 -2.59 -0.62 6.40
N ALA A 11 -3.91 -0.80 6.32
CA ALA A 11 -4.84 0.32 6.14
C ALA A 11 -4.82 1.27 7.35
N ALA A 12 -4.78 0.74 8.58
CA ALA A 12 -4.62 1.55 9.79
C ALA A 12 -3.29 2.31 9.78
N ARG A 13 -2.19 1.64 9.43
CA ARG A 13 -0.87 2.26 9.34
C ARG A 13 -0.82 3.39 8.31
N ALA A 14 -1.40 3.17 7.12
CA ALA A 14 -1.49 4.20 6.09
C ALA A 14 -2.25 5.43 6.59
N ARG A 15 -3.36 5.22 7.30
CA ARG A 15 -4.17 6.29 7.88
C ARG A 15 -3.39 7.10 8.92
N GLU A 16 -2.67 6.44 9.84
CA GLU A 16 -1.80 7.11 10.82
C GLU A 16 -0.74 7.98 10.13
N LEU A 17 -0.09 7.46 9.08
CA LEU A 17 0.90 8.20 8.31
C LEU A 17 0.28 9.42 7.61
N ILE A 18 -0.92 9.27 7.05
CA ILE A 18 -1.66 10.37 6.43
C ILE A 18 -1.97 11.47 7.45
N GLU A 19 -2.52 11.09 8.61
CA GLU A 19 -2.84 12.02 9.71
C GLU A 19 -1.59 12.73 10.24
N ALA A 20 -0.47 12.02 10.31
CA ALA A 20 0.84 12.58 10.66
C ALA A 20 1.52 13.38 9.52
N ARG A 21 0.81 13.62 8.42
CA ARG A 21 1.30 14.33 7.22
C ARG A 21 2.55 13.71 6.59
N GLN A 22 2.74 12.40 6.75
CA GLN A 22 3.83 11.63 6.16
C GLN A 22 3.44 11.10 4.77
N TYR A 23 3.18 12.03 3.84
CA TYR A 23 2.78 11.70 2.48
C TYR A 23 3.47 12.56 1.42
N VAL A 24 3.43 12.07 0.17
CA VAL A 24 3.90 12.74 -1.04
C VAL A 24 2.72 12.88 -2.00
N LEU A 25 2.42 14.12 -2.40
CA LEU A 25 1.30 14.43 -3.30
C LEU A 25 1.68 14.27 -4.78
N ASP A 26 2.89 14.69 -5.14
CA ASP A 26 3.39 14.70 -6.50
C ASP A 26 4.59 13.74 -6.63
N SER A 27 4.38 12.65 -7.36
CA SER A 27 5.41 11.64 -7.64
C SER A 27 4.95 10.70 -8.76
N ASP A 28 5.88 10.27 -9.61
CA ASP A 28 5.65 9.18 -10.56
C ASP A 28 5.77 7.83 -9.85
N TRP A 29 4.65 7.09 -9.79
CA TRP A 29 4.62 5.80 -9.13
C TRP A 29 5.57 4.77 -9.76
N GLY A 30 5.77 4.80 -11.08
CA GLY A 30 6.68 3.88 -11.77
C GLY A 30 8.14 4.07 -11.38
N GLU A 31 8.51 5.27 -10.92
CA GLU A 31 9.86 5.60 -10.47
C GLU A 31 10.06 5.33 -8.98
N VAL A 32 9.07 5.66 -8.15
CA VAL A 32 9.20 5.62 -6.68
C VAL A 32 8.70 4.33 -6.03
N GLN A 33 7.97 3.48 -6.76
CA GLN A 33 7.54 2.19 -6.23
C GLN A 33 8.77 1.35 -5.82
N PRO A 34 8.80 0.77 -4.60
CA PRO A 34 9.94 0.00 -4.14
C PRO A 34 10.29 -1.16 -5.08
N ARG A 35 11.51 -1.17 -5.61
CA ARG A 35 12.05 -2.28 -6.42
C ARG A 35 12.53 -3.43 -5.55
N ALA A 36 12.91 -4.53 -6.19
CA ALA A 36 13.33 -5.74 -5.50
C ALA A 36 14.47 -5.51 -4.50
N GLU A 37 15.46 -4.67 -4.84
CA GLU A 37 16.58 -4.37 -3.94
C GLU A 37 16.09 -3.64 -2.69
N VAL A 38 15.33 -2.55 -2.85
CA VAL A 38 14.77 -1.75 -1.74
C VAL A 38 13.89 -2.60 -0.83
N GLN A 39 13.06 -3.49 -1.41
CA GLN A 39 12.24 -4.41 -0.65
C GLN A 39 13.08 -5.41 0.17
N ASN A 40 14.19 -5.93 -0.40
CA ASN A 40 15.08 -6.83 0.33
C ASN A 40 15.76 -6.10 1.49
N GLU A 41 16.32 -4.92 1.24
CA GLU A 41 16.98 -4.12 2.29
C GLU A 41 16.01 -3.75 3.41
N TYR A 42 14.76 -3.41 3.09
CA TYR A 42 13.75 -3.13 4.10
C TYR A 42 13.43 -4.37 4.93
N LEU A 43 13.22 -5.53 4.28
CA LEU A 43 12.96 -6.80 4.97
C LEU A 43 14.10 -7.22 5.88
N GLU A 44 15.36 -7.02 5.48
CA GLU A 44 16.53 -7.33 6.31
C GLU A 44 16.61 -6.47 7.57
N ARG A 45 16.18 -5.20 7.49
CA ARG A 45 16.26 -4.25 8.60
C ARG A 45 15.05 -4.27 9.54
N HIS A 46 13.86 -4.54 9.00
CA HIS A 46 12.59 -4.35 9.68
C HIS A 46 11.78 -5.65 9.84
N GLY A 47 12.12 -6.69 9.07
CA GLY A 47 11.41 -7.97 9.10
C GLY A 47 10.05 -7.94 8.38
N TRP A 48 9.36 -9.07 8.46
CA TRP A 48 8.13 -9.33 7.71
C TRP A 48 6.90 -8.59 8.23
N ASP A 49 6.82 -8.36 9.54
CA ASP A 49 5.68 -7.70 10.16
C ASP A 49 5.59 -6.24 9.72
N ASP A 50 6.71 -5.51 9.78
CA ASP A 50 6.81 -4.14 9.26
C ASP A 50 6.61 -4.08 7.75
N TYR A 51 7.10 -5.06 7.00
CA TYR A 51 6.90 -5.13 5.56
C TYR A 51 5.42 -5.33 5.19
N ALA A 52 4.70 -6.15 5.95
CA ALA A 52 3.29 -6.40 5.75
C ALA A 52 2.46 -5.12 5.87
N LEU A 53 2.84 -4.21 6.78
CA LEU A 53 2.11 -2.95 7.01
C LEU A 53 2.08 -2.03 5.79
N TRP A 54 2.93 -2.22 4.79
CA TRP A 54 2.95 -1.38 3.59
C TRP A 54 2.07 -1.89 2.45
N HIS A 55 1.40 -3.02 2.62
CA HIS A 55 0.69 -3.74 1.56
C HIS A 55 -0.79 -3.93 1.91
N LEU A 56 -1.70 -3.36 1.10
CA LEU A 56 -3.15 -3.40 1.37
C LEU A 56 -3.80 -4.76 1.08
N GLY A 57 -3.15 -5.62 0.29
CA GLY A 57 -3.69 -6.94 -0.04
C GLY A 57 -2.83 -8.08 0.47
N LEU A 58 -3.48 -9.06 1.09
CA LEU A 58 -2.90 -10.35 1.47
C LEU A 58 -3.45 -11.45 0.58
N THR A 59 -2.58 -12.16 -0.13
CA THR A 59 -2.96 -13.30 -0.97
C THR A 59 -3.49 -14.45 -0.11
N GLU A 60 -4.71 -14.90 -0.38
CA GLU A 60 -5.26 -16.10 0.26
C GLU A 60 -4.48 -17.34 -0.17
N GLY A 61 -3.99 -18.13 0.81
CA GLY A 61 -3.30 -19.40 0.56
C GLY A 61 -1.81 -19.33 0.24
N ALA A 62 -1.20 -18.12 0.23
CA ALA A 62 0.25 -18.00 0.14
C ALA A 62 0.91 -18.31 1.50
N ALA A 63 2.06 -18.99 1.46
CA ALA A 63 2.84 -19.25 2.67
C ALA A 63 3.22 -17.93 3.35
N GLU A 64 3.18 -17.93 4.68
CA GLU A 64 3.66 -16.82 5.50
C GLU A 64 5.11 -16.48 5.14
N GLN A 65 5.49 -15.21 5.23
CA GLN A 65 6.85 -14.73 4.94
C GLN A 65 7.32 -14.98 3.48
N THR A 66 6.41 -14.86 2.52
CA THR A 66 6.74 -14.80 1.10
C THR A 66 6.33 -13.46 0.51
N LYS A 67 7.16 -12.86 -0.36
CA LYS A 67 6.82 -11.60 -1.04
C LYS A 67 5.53 -11.72 -1.87
N ALA A 68 5.26 -12.91 -2.42
CA ALA A 68 4.04 -13.20 -3.17
C ALA A 68 2.75 -13.14 -2.33
N ARG A 69 2.85 -13.14 -1.00
CA ARG A 69 1.71 -12.95 -0.09
C ARG A 69 1.24 -11.50 -0.04
N TYR A 70 2.12 -10.54 -0.33
CA TYR A 70 1.87 -9.12 -0.11
C TYR A 70 1.70 -8.39 -1.44
N ALA A 71 0.58 -7.69 -1.61
CA ALA A 71 0.27 -6.94 -2.82
C ALA A 71 -0.28 -5.54 -2.47
N PHE A 72 -0.38 -4.68 -3.49
CA PHE A 72 -0.91 -3.32 -3.36
C PHE A 72 -0.10 -2.49 -2.36
N VAL A 73 1.19 -2.32 -2.66
CA VAL A 73 2.06 -1.42 -1.92
C VAL A 73 1.66 0.03 -2.18
N TYR A 74 1.49 0.84 -1.13
CA TYR A 74 0.97 2.20 -1.22
C TYR A 74 2.01 3.31 -0.97
N GLY A 75 3.24 2.94 -0.64
CA GLY A 75 4.30 3.88 -0.28
C GLY A 75 5.70 3.37 -0.61
N ASP A 76 6.69 4.23 -0.36
CA ASP A 76 8.12 3.98 -0.63
C ASP A 76 8.85 3.34 0.57
N PHE A 77 8.11 2.69 1.47
CA PHE A 77 8.56 2.25 2.80
C PHE A 77 8.97 3.35 3.79
N ARG A 78 8.68 4.62 3.46
CA ARG A 78 8.91 5.75 4.37
C ARG A 78 7.70 6.68 4.46
N ARG A 79 7.05 6.96 3.34
CA ARG A 79 5.90 7.87 3.20
C ARG A 79 4.82 7.23 2.35
N VAL A 80 3.59 7.67 2.55
CA VAL A 80 2.46 7.32 1.69
C VAL A 80 2.54 8.13 0.40
N HIS A 81 2.39 7.49 -0.76
CA HIS A 81 2.34 8.20 -2.03
C HIS A 81 0.91 8.27 -2.54
N ARG A 82 0.44 9.47 -2.89
CA ARG A 82 -0.88 9.64 -3.52
C ARG A 82 -0.97 8.82 -4.82
N SER A 83 0.08 8.85 -5.63
CA SER A 83 0.19 8.03 -6.85
C SER A 83 0.19 6.53 -6.56
N GLY A 84 0.76 6.09 -5.43
CA GLY A 84 0.70 4.71 -4.96
C GLY A 84 -0.71 4.25 -4.57
N LEU A 85 -1.47 5.09 -3.87
CA LEU A 85 -2.88 4.80 -3.56
C LEU A 85 -3.74 4.75 -4.83
N ILE A 86 -3.52 5.65 -5.79
CA ILE A 86 -4.19 5.61 -7.11
C ILE A 86 -3.86 4.31 -7.85
N ALA A 87 -2.59 3.90 -7.87
CA ALA A 87 -2.17 2.65 -8.48
C ALA A 87 -2.85 1.45 -7.80
N CYS A 88 -3.01 1.47 -6.47
CA CYS A 88 -3.73 0.44 -5.74
C CYS A 88 -5.21 0.37 -6.15
N VAL A 89 -5.90 1.51 -6.23
CA VAL A 89 -7.30 1.58 -6.71
C VAL A 89 -7.41 1.00 -8.12
N TYR A 90 -6.60 1.50 -9.05
CA TYR A 90 -6.64 1.08 -10.45
C TYR A 90 -6.44 -0.43 -10.62
N ARG A 91 -5.39 -0.98 -10.00
CA ARG A 91 -5.07 -2.42 -10.07
C ARG A 91 -6.13 -3.27 -9.37
N ALA A 92 -6.65 -2.83 -8.23
CA ALA A 92 -7.68 -3.59 -7.53
C ALA A 92 -8.97 -3.65 -8.36
N SER A 93 -9.35 -2.55 -9.01
CA SER A 93 -10.50 -2.51 -9.93
C SER A 93 -10.31 -3.39 -11.16
N GLU A 94 -9.13 -3.35 -11.79
CA GLU A 94 -8.81 -4.15 -12.99
C GLU A 94 -9.04 -5.64 -12.74
N TRP A 95 -8.63 -6.14 -11.57
CA TRP A 95 -8.74 -7.54 -11.18
C TRP A 95 -9.95 -7.84 -10.27
N ARG A 96 -10.90 -6.90 -10.16
CA ARG A 96 -12.17 -7.04 -9.43
C ARG A 96 -12.01 -7.37 -7.93
N HIS A 97 -10.94 -6.88 -7.30
CA HIS A 97 -10.70 -6.99 -5.86
C HIS A 97 -11.40 -5.85 -5.11
N LYS A 98 -12.74 -5.90 -5.05
CA LYS A 98 -13.56 -4.76 -4.60
C LYS A 98 -13.26 -4.28 -3.18
N ALA A 99 -12.95 -5.18 -2.25
CA ALA A 99 -12.62 -4.80 -0.88
C ALA A 99 -11.32 -3.98 -0.81
N VAL A 100 -10.27 -4.42 -1.53
CA VAL A 100 -8.98 -3.70 -1.61
C VAL A 100 -9.14 -2.38 -2.35
N GLU A 101 -9.94 -2.34 -3.42
CA GLU A 101 -10.27 -1.12 -4.14
C GLU A 101 -10.88 -0.06 -3.22
N LEU A 102 -11.91 -0.44 -2.45
CA LEU A 102 -12.58 0.48 -1.53
C LEU A 102 -11.64 0.96 -0.42
N ALA A 103 -10.84 0.06 0.17
CA ALA A 103 -9.86 0.43 1.19
C ALA A 103 -8.82 1.43 0.65
N ALA A 104 -8.27 1.19 -0.55
CA ALA A 104 -7.34 2.10 -1.20
C ALA A 104 -7.99 3.45 -1.54
N HIS A 105 -9.24 3.43 -2.00
CA HIS A 105 -9.99 4.64 -2.33
C HIS A 105 -10.27 5.48 -1.08
N GLU A 106 -10.68 4.87 0.03
CA GLU A 106 -10.92 5.57 1.29
C GLU A 106 -9.64 6.24 1.82
N LEU A 107 -8.49 5.58 1.72
CA LEU A 107 -7.20 6.15 2.07
C LEU A 107 -6.82 7.33 1.16
N LEU A 108 -7.06 7.20 -0.14
CA LEU A 108 -6.83 8.30 -1.08
C LEU A 108 -7.69 9.52 -0.74
N GLN A 109 -8.98 9.30 -0.43
CA GLN A 109 -9.89 10.37 -0.01
C GLN A 109 -9.45 10.99 1.33
N ALA A 110 -8.95 10.20 2.28
CA ALA A 110 -8.42 10.70 3.54
C ALA A 110 -7.16 11.56 3.34
N LEU A 111 -6.27 11.12 2.45
CA LEU A 111 -5.08 11.87 2.07
C LEU A 111 -5.44 13.21 1.43
N ASP A 112 -6.32 13.20 0.43
CA ASP A 112 -6.71 14.41 -0.30
C ASP A 112 -7.39 15.43 0.63
N ARG A 113 -8.24 14.97 1.55
CA ARG A 113 -8.84 15.83 2.60
C ARG A 113 -7.79 16.43 3.53
N THR A 114 -6.84 15.62 4.01
CA THR A 114 -5.79 16.07 4.94
C THR A 114 -4.83 17.06 4.28
N ALA A 115 -4.61 16.89 2.98
CA ALA A 115 -3.81 17.78 2.15
C ALA A 115 -4.54 19.05 1.71
N GLY A 116 -5.86 19.12 1.87
CA GLY A 116 -6.67 20.29 1.46
C GLY A 116 -6.81 20.42 -0.06
N ILE A 117 -6.84 19.30 -0.78
CA ILE A 117 -6.99 19.25 -2.25
C ILE A 117 -8.32 18.62 -2.69
N CYS A 118 -9.28 18.52 -1.76
CA CYS A 118 -10.69 18.17 -2.03
C CYS A 118 -11.55 19.41 -2.23
#